data_AF-A0A1Q5LYP7-F1
#
_entry.id   AF-A0A1Q5LYP7-F1
#
_cell.length_a   1.000
_cell.length_b   1.000
_cell.length_c   1.000
_cell.angle_alpha   90.00
_cell.angle_beta   90.00
_cell.angle_gamma   90.00
#
_symmetry.space_group_name_H-M   'P 1'
#
loop_
_entity.id
_entity.type
_entity.pdbx_description
1 polymer ?
#
loop_
_entity_poly.entity_id
_entity_poly.type
_entity_poly.pdbx_seq_one_letter_code
_entity_poly.pdbx_strand_id
1 'polypeptide(L)'
;MWVERLFQDLCGHVMAMTDLPAGAPAGFIDREIRSGEGWSERLGEVLASCRVFVPLFSPRYFASEMCGKEWYAFAQRAIHYRARSNQSAEAIVPALWVPVPPSQLPGPAERLQFNHRDFGDRYVSDGLYGLIKLRLFAEEYERAVYELAKRIVSVADTVRIGTGRPVDYRLAPSAFGAPGGGAGGPRPMQVTIAAATRHDLPEGRDADYYGDNPQDWNPYHPDAARPLAYVAEDLVRSLNYQATITSFDEEPSHPGGKQPPTTPEILLVDRWALQDEDRCRRLAAFDAENRPWVTMVVPWNRDDHQSRAAEAELTAKLERTMPTKMRQGRAYCRAAAKGVPSMEAFGQILPQVVEVAAQQYLRHAAVYLPATGGGGHSERTRLMGPMAQTQYIPETHDAATDAEDTDDGQS
;
A
#
# COMPACT_ATOMS: atom_id res chain seq x y z
N MET A 1 -21.05 13.34 16.80
CA MET A 1 -21.03 12.14 15.91
C MET A 1 -20.34 10.97 16.65
N TRP A 2 -20.61 9.68 16.41
CA TRP A 2 -20.02 8.60 17.24
C TRP A 2 -18.48 8.54 17.21
N VAL A 3 -17.87 8.82 16.05
CA VAL A 3 -16.40 8.89 15.90
C VAL A 3 -15.81 10.01 16.75
N GLU A 4 -16.51 11.13 16.88
CA GLU A 4 -16.08 12.28 17.70
C GLU A 4 -16.08 11.94 19.19
N ARG A 5 -17.09 11.19 19.64
CA ARG A 5 -17.12 10.66 21.01
C ARG A 5 -15.92 9.74 21.26
N LEU A 6 -15.68 8.77 20.37
CA LEU A 6 -14.49 7.92 20.45
C LEU A 6 -13.18 8.73 20.53
N PHE A 7 -13.05 9.76 19.69
CA PHE A 7 -11.87 10.63 19.69
C PHE A 7 -11.69 11.34 21.03
N GLN A 8 -12.76 11.91 21.59
CA GLN A 8 -12.71 12.59 22.89
C GLN A 8 -12.36 11.62 24.02
N ASP A 9 -12.99 10.45 24.05
CA ASP A 9 -12.75 9.43 25.08
C ASP A 9 -11.31 8.91 25.01
N LEU A 10 -10.78 8.63 23.80
CA LEU A 10 -9.37 8.26 23.60
C LEU A 10 -8.41 9.36 24.04
N CYS A 11 -8.65 10.62 23.66
CA CYS A 11 -7.81 11.74 24.08
C CYS A 11 -7.80 11.90 25.60
N GLY A 12 -8.95 11.71 26.25
CA GLY A 12 -9.06 11.74 27.71
C GLY A 12 -8.17 10.69 28.38
N HIS A 13 -8.22 9.44 27.91
CA HIS A 13 -7.35 8.38 28.44
C HIS A 13 -5.87 8.62 28.15
N VAL A 14 -5.50 9.04 26.93
CA VAL A 14 -4.11 9.35 26.58
C VAL A 14 -3.55 10.49 27.43
N MET A 15 -4.31 11.57 27.64
CA MET A 15 -3.90 12.66 28.53
C MET A 15 -3.70 12.19 29.97
N ALA A 16 -4.54 11.27 30.46
CA ALA A 16 -4.41 10.72 31.81
C ALA A 16 -3.19 9.79 31.99
N MET A 17 -2.65 9.24 30.90
CA MET A 17 -1.54 8.28 30.89
C MET A 17 -0.19 8.90 30.49
N THR A 18 -0.15 10.18 30.12
CA THR A 18 1.06 10.85 29.60
C THR A 18 1.41 12.09 30.39
N ASP A 19 2.61 12.62 30.16
CA ASP A 19 3.13 13.87 30.73
C ASP A 19 2.83 15.10 29.85
N LEU A 20 1.89 14.98 28.91
CA LEU A 20 1.51 16.08 28.03
C LEU A 20 0.98 17.27 28.86
N PRO A 21 1.46 18.50 28.61
CA PRO A 21 1.01 19.68 29.34
C PRO A 21 -0.50 19.88 29.23
N ALA A 22 -1.11 20.42 30.29
CA ALA A 22 -2.53 20.78 30.27
C ALA A 22 -2.82 21.75 29.11
N GLY A 23 -3.79 21.40 28.26
CA GLY A 23 -4.14 22.17 27.05
C GLY A 23 -3.38 21.76 25.79
N ALA A 24 -2.38 20.88 25.87
CA ALA A 24 -1.77 20.29 24.68
C ALA A 24 -2.74 19.28 24.02
N PRO A 25 -2.84 19.24 22.67
CA PRO A 25 -3.68 18.27 21.99
C PRO A 25 -3.04 16.87 22.05
N ALA A 26 -3.70 15.90 22.70
CA ALA A 26 -3.28 14.49 22.69
C ALA A 26 -3.44 13.80 21.33
N GLY A 27 -4.24 14.38 20.43
CA GLY A 27 -4.49 13.80 19.12
C GLY A 27 -5.12 14.80 18.15
N PHE A 28 -5.22 14.37 16.90
CA PHE A 28 -5.86 15.11 15.82
C PHE A 28 -6.86 14.18 15.11
N ILE A 29 -8.02 14.73 14.75
CA ILE A 29 -8.98 14.11 13.85
C ILE A 29 -9.45 15.19 12.88
N ASP A 30 -9.54 14.85 11.61
CA ASP A 30 -10.15 15.77 10.65
C ASP A 30 -11.68 15.81 10.86
N ARG A 31 -12.18 16.98 11.25
CA ARG A 31 -13.60 17.18 11.59
C ARG A 31 -14.37 17.86 10.46
N GLU A 32 -13.68 18.45 9.49
CA GLU A 32 -14.30 19.30 8.49
C GLU A 32 -13.60 19.20 7.14
N ILE A 33 -14.33 18.74 6.12
CA ILE A 33 -13.99 18.94 4.71
C ILE A 33 -14.15 20.44 4.42
N ARG A 34 -13.21 21.28 4.87
CA ARG A 34 -13.12 22.68 4.46
C ARG A 34 -12.14 22.76 3.32
N SER A 35 -12.71 22.71 2.11
CA SER A 35 -12.06 22.98 0.84
C SER A 35 -11.33 24.34 0.90
N GLY A 36 -10.00 24.31 1.10
CA GLY A 36 -9.15 25.49 1.13
C GLY A 36 -7.67 25.10 1.06
N GLU A 37 -6.82 26.00 0.56
CA GLU A 37 -5.40 25.75 0.30
C GLU A 37 -4.62 25.26 1.54
N GLY A 38 -4.97 25.74 2.75
CA GLY A 38 -4.27 25.36 3.99
C GLY A 38 -4.68 24.02 4.63
N TRP A 39 -5.75 23.36 4.19
CA TRP A 39 -6.18 22.08 4.80
C TRP A 39 -5.20 20.95 4.47
N SER A 40 -4.76 20.87 3.22
CA SER A 40 -3.81 19.85 2.77
C SER A 40 -2.43 20.01 3.43
N GLU A 41 -2.02 21.25 3.69
CA GLU A 41 -0.77 21.59 4.37
C GLU A 41 -0.83 21.16 5.84
N ARG A 42 -1.90 21.54 6.56
CA ARG A 42 -2.09 21.16 7.96
C ARG A 42 -2.16 19.64 8.16
N LEU A 43 -2.87 18.93 7.29
CA LEU A 43 -2.94 17.47 7.36
C LEU A 43 -1.57 16.84 7.09
N GLY A 44 -0.83 17.36 6.11
CA GLY A 44 0.55 16.96 5.82
C GLY A 44 1.48 17.16 7.02
N GLU A 45 1.38 18.29 7.72
CA GLU A 45 2.15 18.58 8.94
C GLU A 45 1.82 17.63 10.09
N VAL A 46 0.53 17.35 10.31
CA VAL A 46 0.10 16.41 11.34
C VAL A 46 0.63 15.00 11.05
N LEU A 47 0.49 14.52 9.81
CA LEU A 47 0.98 13.20 9.42
C LEU A 47 2.52 13.11 9.47
N ALA A 48 3.20 14.22 9.21
CA ALA A 48 4.65 14.33 9.32
C ALA A 48 5.14 14.30 10.78
N SER A 49 4.33 14.77 11.74
CA SER A 49 4.76 14.98 13.13
C SER A 49 4.14 14.02 14.16
N CYS A 50 2.99 13.42 13.88
CA CYS A 50 2.29 12.58 14.85
C CYS A 50 3.13 11.34 15.23
N ARG A 51 3.03 10.89 16.49
CA ARG A 51 3.79 9.72 16.97
C ARG A 51 3.13 8.40 16.60
N VAL A 52 1.80 8.39 16.55
CA VAL A 52 0.98 7.19 16.30
C VAL A 52 -0.13 7.53 15.32
N PHE A 53 -0.37 6.64 14.35
CA PHE A 53 -1.49 6.72 13.42
C PHE A 53 -2.55 5.68 13.79
N VAL A 54 -3.80 6.12 13.96
CA VAL A 54 -4.91 5.26 14.42
C VAL A 54 -5.98 5.17 13.33
N PRO A 55 -5.86 4.21 12.40
CA PRO A 55 -6.86 4.01 11.35
C PRO A 55 -8.11 3.31 11.90
N LEU A 56 -9.29 3.81 11.55
CA LEU A 56 -10.58 3.23 11.94
C LEU A 56 -11.03 2.19 10.91
N PHE A 57 -10.68 0.93 11.13
CA PHE A 57 -10.97 -0.18 10.22
C PHE A 57 -12.47 -0.33 10.01
N SER A 58 -12.90 -0.15 8.77
CA SER A 58 -14.25 -0.40 8.29
C SER A 58 -14.21 -0.56 6.76
N PRO A 59 -15.23 -1.19 6.13
CA PRO A 59 -15.27 -1.27 4.67
C PRO A 59 -15.23 0.11 3.99
N ARG A 60 -15.87 1.12 4.61
CA ARG A 60 -15.86 2.51 4.10
C ARG A 60 -14.49 3.17 4.20
N TYR A 61 -13.73 2.87 5.25
CA TYR A 61 -12.37 3.38 5.43
C TYR A 61 -11.45 2.89 4.31
N PHE A 62 -11.48 1.58 4.03
CA PHE A 62 -10.65 0.99 2.97
C PHE A 62 -11.11 1.32 1.55
N ALA A 63 -12.39 1.67 1.36
CA ALA A 63 -12.89 2.20 0.09
C ALA A 63 -12.54 3.67 -0.17
N SER A 64 -12.06 4.41 0.84
CA SER A 64 -11.74 5.83 0.74
C SER A 64 -10.32 6.05 0.23
N GLU A 65 -10.21 6.66 -0.96
CA GLU A 65 -8.91 7.08 -1.51
C GLU A 65 -8.17 8.03 -0.56
N MET A 66 -8.90 8.91 0.11
CA MET A 66 -8.35 9.89 1.05
C MET A 66 -7.72 9.19 2.26
N CYS A 67 -8.41 8.21 2.85
CA CYS A 67 -7.87 7.42 3.95
C CYS A 67 -6.61 6.63 3.51
N GLY A 68 -6.59 6.16 2.26
CA GLY A 68 -5.41 5.53 1.68
C GLY A 68 -4.24 6.49 1.51
N LYS A 69 -4.48 7.76 1.17
CA LYS A 69 -3.44 8.80 1.08
C LYS A 69 -2.87 9.16 2.46
N GLU A 70 -3.73 9.29 3.47
CA GLU A 70 -3.30 9.52 4.86
C GLU A 70 -2.39 8.39 5.36
N TRP A 71 -2.82 7.14 5.13
CA TRP A 71 -2.03 5.97 5.45
C TRP A 71 -0.68 5.99 4.75
N TYR A 72 -0.68 6.23 3.43
CA TYR A 72 0.53 6.29 2.63
C TYR A 72 1.51 7.32 3.19
N ALA A 73 1.04 8.55 3.41
CA ALA A 73 1.87 9.66 3.90
C ALA A 73 2.50 9.37 5.27
N PHE A 74 1.76 8.74 6.19
CA PHE A 74 2.32 8.32 7.47
C PHE A 74 3.33 7.16 7.31
N ALA A 75 2.97 6.13 6.55
CA ALA A 75 3.76 4.91 6.39
C ALA A 75 5.14 5.17 5.77
N GLN A 76 5.29 6.21 4.92
CA GLN A 76 6.59 6.60 4.38
C GLN A 76 7.64 6.87 5.47
N ARG A 77 7.23 7.39 6.62
CA ARG A 77 8.16 7.69 7.72
C ARG A 77 8.78 6.42 8.30
N ALA A 78 7.98 5.36 8.46
CA ALA A 78 8.46 4.06 8.92
C ALA A 78 9.41 3.42 7.90
N ILE A 79 9.10 3.53 6.60
CA ILE A 79 9.95 3.01 5.51
C ILE A 79 11.29 3.75 5.48
N HIS A 80 11.28 5.08 5.55
CA HIS A 80 12.52 5.87 5.59
C HIS A 80 13.33 5.62 6.87
N TYR A 81 12.68 5.46 8.02
CA TYR A 81 13.36 5.08 9.26
C TYR A 81 14.08 3.73 9.09
N ARG A 82 13.38 2.73 8.55
CA ARG A 82 13.93 1.40 8.30
C ARG A 82 15.04 1.43 7.24
N ALA A 83 14.93 2.26 6.21
CA ALA A 83 15.97 2.44 5.21
C ALA A 83 17.29 2.94 5.84
N ARG A 84 17.20 3.91 6.77
CA ARG A 84 18.36 4.51 7.44
C ARG A 84 18.95 3.63 8.54
N SER A 85 18.12 2.99 9.36
CA SER A 85 18.55 2.26 10.57
C SER A 85 18.59 0.75 10.42
N ASN A 86 17.99 0.21 9.35
CA ASN A 86 17.64 -1.20 9.19
C ASN A 86 16.75 -1.79 10.31
N GLN A 87 16.12 -0.94 11.13
CA GLN A 87 15.20 -1.33 12.19
C GLN A 87 13.75 -1.08 11.79
N SER A 88 12.84 -1.99 12.11
CA SER A 88 11.41 -1.77 11.92
C SER A 88 10.85 -0.80 12.96
N ALA A 89 9.82 -0.05 12.56
CA ALA A 89 9.11 0.86 13.44
C ALA A 89 7.61 0.83 13.08
N GLU A 90 6.82 0.11 13.87
CA GLU A 90 5.38 -0.02 13.67
C GLU A 90 4.64 0.98 14.56
N ALA A 91 4.32 2.14 14.00
CA ALA A 91 3.60 3.21 14.69
C ALA A 91 2.12 3.33 14.27
N ILE A 92 1.57 2.29 13.64
CA ILE A 92 0.16 2.22 13.26
C ILE A 92 -0.57 1.33 14.27
N VAL A 93 -1.61 1.87 14.91
CA VAL A 93 -2.46 1.14 15.87
C VAL A 93 -3.87 1.04 15.29
N PRO A 94 -4.23 -0.08 14.63
CA PRO A 94 -5.53 -0.20 14.00
C PRO A 94 -6.65 -0.36 15.03
N ALA A 95 -7.67 0.51 14.92
CA ALA A 95 -8.87 0.44 15.73
C ALA A 95 -10.02 -0.15 14.89
N LEU A 96 -10.58 -1.28 15.32
CA LEU A 96 -11.67 -1.96 14.64
C LEU A 96 -12.97 -1.18 14.88
N TRP A 97 -13.36 -0.35 13.91
CA TRP A 97 -14.60 0.41 13.98
C TRP A 97 -15.81 -0.47 13.69
N VAL A 98 -15.72 -1.24 12.61
CA VAL A 98 -16.67 -2.30 12.22
C VAL A 98 -15.84 -3.50 11.76
N PRO A 99 -16.21 -4.75 12.09
CA PRO A 99 -15.51 -5.94 11.60
C PRO A 99 -15.32 -5.92 10.08
N VAL A 100 -14.08 -6.17 9.63
CA VAL A 100 -13.73 -6.22 8.21
C VAL A 100 -13.24 -7.62 7.89
N PRO A 101 -13.87 -8.34 6.94
CA PRO A 101 -13.36 -9.63 6.49
C PRO A 101 -11.95 -9.52 5.90
N PRO A 102 -11.07 -10.52 6.07
CA PRO A 102 -9.72 -10.48 5.51
C PRO A 102 -9.68 -10.20 4.01
N SER A 103 -10.63 -10.73 3.23
CA SER A 103 -10.72 -10.50 1.78
C SER A 103 -11.01 -9.06 1.36
N GLN A 104 -11.37 -8.18 2.29
CA GLN A 104 -11.60 -6.75 2.06
C GLN A 104 -10.47 -5.89 2.64
N LEU A 105 -9.42 -6.49 3.20
CA LEU A 105 -8.28 -5.74 3.69
C LEU A 105 -7.32 -5.46 2.53
N PRO A 106 -6.89 -4.20 2.32
CA PRO A 106 -5.81 -3.92 1.40
C PRO A 106 -4.50 -4.47 1.98
N GLY A 107 -3.54 -4.81 1.12
CA GLY A 107 -2.28 -5.42 1.51
C GLY A 107 -1.52 -4.68 2.63
N PRO A 108 -1.44 -3.34 2.67
CA PRO A 108 -0.81 -2.63 3.80
C PRO A 108 -1.48 -2.88 5.16
N ALA A 109 -2.80 -3.07 5.19
CA ALA A 109 -3.54 -3.38 6.39
C ALA A 109 -3.40 -4.86 6.79
N GLU A 110 -3.43 -5.79 5.82
CA GLU A 110 -3.23 -7.23 6.04
C GLU A 110 -1.88 -7.55 6.70
N ARG A 111 -0.84 -6.77 6.39
CA ARG A 111 0.52 -7.00 6.90
C ARG A 111 0.75 -6.49 8.32
N LEU A 112 -0.18 -5.73 8.90
CA LEU A 112 -0.04 -5.27 10.28
C LEU A 112 -0.15 -6.45 11.24
N GLN A 113 0.85 -6.59 12.11
CA GLN A 113 0.84 -7.58 13.18
C GLN A 113 0.10 -7.00 14.38
N PHE A 114 -1.23 -7.13 14.39
CA PHE A 114 -2.06 -6.59 15.46
C PHE A 114 -3.09 -7.58 16.00
N ASN A 115 -3.04 -7.85 17.30
CA ASN A 115 -3.99 -8.74 17.95
C ASN A 115 -5.18 -7.96 18.55
N HIS A 116 -6.30 -7.92 17.82
CA HIS A 116 -7.51 -7.25 18.27
C HIS A 116 -8.16 -7.90 19.52
N ARG A 117 -7.81 -9.15 19.86
CA ARG A 117 -8.41 -9.87 21.00
C ARG A 117 -8.03 -9.26 22.35
N ASP A 118 -6.90 -8.54 22.41
CA ASP A 118 -6.45 -7.88 23.64
C ASP A 118 -7.46 -6.83 24.14
N PHE A 119 -8.36 -6.35 23.26
CA PHE A 119 -9.38 -5.35 23.57
C PHE A 119 -10.76 -5.95 23.90
N GLY A 120 -10.88 -7.29 23.92
CA GLY A 120 -12.07 -8.02 24.32
C GLY A 120 -12.83 -8.69 23.17
N ASP A 121 -13.54 -9.78 23.48
CA ASP A 121 -14.22 -10.60 22.47
C ASP A 121 -15.31 -9.84 21.72
N ARG A 122 -16.12 -9.04 22.43
CA ARG A 122 -17.16 -8.21 21.80
C ARG A 122 -16.60 -7.12 20.90
N TYR A 123 -15.41 -6.59 21.19
CA TYR A 123 -14.74 -5.64 20.31
C TYR A 123 -14.40 -6.30 18.97
N VAL A 124 -13.94 -7.55 18.98
CA VAL A 124 -13.64 -8.30 17.75
C VAL A 124 -14.91 -8.65 16.98
N SER A 125 -16.00 -9.03 17.68
CA SER A 125 -17.25 -9.44 17.02
C SER A 125 -18.08 -8.27 16.49
N ASP A 126 -18.15 -7.16 17.24
CA ASP A 126 -19.13 -6.09 16.99
C ASP A 126 -18.46 -4.77 16.56
N GLY A 127 -17.15 -4.63 16.79
CA GLY A 127 -16.39 -3.39 16.58
C GLY A 127 -16.81 -2.24 17.51
N LEU A 128 -16.01 -1.17 17.54
CA LEU A 128 -16.29 0.01 18.39
C LEU A 128 -17.63 0.66 18.07
N TYR A 129 -18.10 0.60 16.82
CA TYR A 129 -19.39 1.14 16.43
C TYR A 129 -20.56 0.38 17.08
N GLY A 130 -20.47 -0.95 17.16
CA GLY A 130 -21.47 -1.77 17.85
C GLY A 130 -21.52 -1.46 19.35
N LEU A 131 -20.34 -1.38 19.97
CA LEU A 131 -20.20 -1.09 21.40
C LEU A 131 -20.70 0.31 21.78
N ILE A 132 -20.29 1.34 21.03
CA ILE A 132 -20.63 2.74 21.38
C ILE A 132 -22.11 3.06 21.20
N LYS A 133 -22.80 2.36 20.29
CA LYS A 133 -24.20 2.62 19.93
C LYS A 133 -25.19 2.01 20.92
N LEU A 134 -24.83 0.88 21.54
CA LEU A 134 -25.72 0.12 22.41
C LEU A 134 -25.36 0.37 23.88
N ARG A 135 -26.28 0.98 24.63
CA ARG A 135 -26.07 1.26 26.07
C ARG A 135 -25.76 0.01 26.91
N LEU A 136 -26.25 -1.15 26.46
CA LEU A 136 -25.96 -2.43 27.10
C LEU A 136 -24.47 -2.77 27.10
N PHE A 137 -23.69 -2.25 26.15
CA PHE A 137 -22.27 -2.54 25.97
C PHE A 137 -21.36 -1.39 26.43
N ALA A 138 -21.83 -0.57 27.38
CA ALA A 138 -21.09 0.58 27.86
C ALA A 138 -19.77 0.18 28.56
N GLU A 139 -19.79 -0.87 29.38
CA GLU A 139 -18.58 -1.36 30.07
C GLU A 139 -17.57 -1.95 29.08
N GLU A 140 -18.04 -2.72 28.09
CA GLU A 140 -17.17 -3.26 27.05
C GLU A 140 -16.59 -2.15 26.15
N TYR A 141 -17.38 -1.11 25.86
CA TYR A 141 -16.89 0.07 25.16
C TYR A 141 -15.77 0.76 25.95
N GLU A 142 -16.00 1.09 27.21
CA GLU A 142 -15.01 1.77 28.06
C GLU A 142 -13.73 0.96 28.17
N ARG A 143 -13.84 -0.36 28.39
CA ARG A 143 -12.69 -1.27 28.41
C ARG A 143 -11.92 -1.26 27.10
N ALA A 144 -12.60 -1.39 25.95
CA ALA A 144 -11.95 -1.43 24.65
C ALA A 144 -11.22 -0.11 24.33
N VAL A 145 -11.82 1.03 24.66
CA VAL A 145 -11.21 2.35 24.48
C VAL A 145 -10.01 2.55 25.39
N TYR A 146 -10.09 2.11 26.65
CA TYR A 146 -8.99 2.17 27.60
C TYR A 146 -7.77 1.34 27.16
N GLU A 147 -7.99 0.10 26.71
CA GLU A 147 -6.90 -0.75 26.21
C GLU A 147 -6.31 -0.24 24.89
N LEU A 148 -7.14 0.33 24.00
CA LEU A 148 -6.66 1.02 22.81
C LEU A 148 -5.78 2.23 23.18
N ALA A 149 -6.19 3.04 24.15
CA ALA A 149 -5.39 4.17 24.63
C ALA A 149 -4.05 3.73 25.23
N LYS A 150 -4.04 2.66 26.06
CA LYS A 150 -2.80 2.07 26.58
C LYS A 150 -1.86 1.62 25.46
N ARG A 151 -2.41 0.99 24.40
CA ARG A 151 -1.61 0.59 23.25
C ARG A 151 -1.04 1.79 22.50
N ILE A 152 -1.81 2.85 22.31
CA ILE A 152 -1.35 4.10 21.68
C ILE A 152 -0.17 4.69 22.47
N VAL A 153 -0.29 4.82 23.80
CA VAL A 153 0.77 5.37 24.65
C VAL A 153 2.02 4.48 24.60
N SER A 154 1.85 3.16 24.74
CA SER A 154 2.95 2.19 24.65
C SER A 154 3.70 2.28 23.32
N VAL A 155 2.99 2.35 22.19
CA VAL A 155 3.61 2.51 20.86
C VAL A 155 4.30 3.87 20.76
N ALA A 156 3.67 4.95 21.22
CA ALA A 156 4.27 6.27 21.18
C ALA A 156 5.62 6.29 21.92
N ASP A 157 5.72 5.64 23.08
CA ASP A 157 6.91 5.65 23.94
C ASP A 157 8.03 4.73 23.46
N THR A 158 7.67 3.58 22.90
CA THR A 158 8.63 2.57 22.46
C THR A 158 9.11 2.80 21.03
N VAL A 159 8.26 3.32 20.15
CA VAL A 159 8.56 3.50 18.73
C VAL A 159 9.01 4.93 18.46
N ARG A 160 10.27 5.11 18.06
CA ARG A 160 10.88 6.41 17.77
C ARG A 160 11.00 6.65 16.26
N ILE A 161 9.88 6.93 15.61
CA ILE A 161 9.89 7.43 14.22
C ILE A 161 10.07 8.95 14.29
N GLY A 162 11.17 9.46 13.73
CA GLY A 162 11.42 10.89 13.64
C GLY A 162 10.30 11.64 12.90
N THR A 163 10.26 12.96 13.08
CA THR A 163 9.38 13.83 12.29
C THR A 163 9.77 13.73 10.82
N GLY A 164 8.79 13.46 9.96
CA GLY A 164 8.96 13.44 8.51
C GLY A 164 8.89 14.84 7.90
N ARG A 165 9.05 14.90 6.58
CA ARG A 165 8.66 16.09 5.80
C ARG A 165 7.17 16.02 5.50
N PRO A 166 6.44 17.15 5.55
CA PRO A 166 5.07 17.20 5.06
C PRO A 166 5.01 16.72 3.62
N VAL A 167 4.15 15.73 3.36
CA VAL A 167 3.86 15.25 2.01
C VAL A 167 2.78 16.17 1.42
N ASP A 168 2.92 16.60 0.16
CA ASP A 168 1.78 17.23 -0.53
C ASP A 168 0.69 16.18 -0.71
N TYR A 169 -0.28 16.27 0.18
CA TYR A 169 -1.37 15.31 0.29
C TYR A 169 -2.19 15.16 -0.99
N ARG A 170 -2.21 16.19 -1.87
CA ARG A 170 -2.93 16.13 -3.15
C ARG A 170 -2.25 15.21 -4.17
N LEU A 171 -0.93 15.10 -4.08
CA LEU A 171 -0.08 14.31 -4.98
C LEU A 171 0.25 12.92 -4.41
N ALA A 172 -0.04 12.68 -3.15
CA ALA A 172 0.17 11.38 -2.51
C ALA A 172 -0.68 10.30 -3.20
N PRO A 173 -0.12 9.11 -3.51
CA PRO A 173 -0.90 7.97 -3.93
C PRO A 173 -1.71 7.40 -2.76
N SER A 174 -2.77 6.64 -3.09
CA SER A 174 -3.51 5.86 -2.10
C SER A 174 -2.79 4.55 -1.80
N ALA A 175 -2.53 4.27 -0.52
CA ALA A 175 -2.00 2.99 -0.07
C ALA A 175 -2.94 1.80 -0.33
N PHE A 176 -4.23 2.06 -0.58
CA PHE A 176 -5.24 1.00 -0.79
C PHE A 176 -5.39 0.62 -2.27
N GLY A 177 -4.64 1.28 -3.17
CA GLY A 177 -4.73 1.09 -4.62
C GLY A 177 -5.69 2.08 -5.29
N ALA A 178 -5.94 1.86 -6.58
CA ALA A 178 -6.75 2.77 -7.40
C ALA A 178 -8.25 2.68 -7.09
N PRO A 179 -8.99 3.81 -7.15
CA PRO A 179 -10.45 3.82 -6.99
C PRO A 179 -11.12 2.89 -8.02
N GLY A 180 -12.00 2.01 -7.56
CA GLY A 180 -12.77 1.09 -8.43
C GLY A 180 -12.15 -0.30 -8.63
N GLY A 181 -10.93 -0.57 -8.14
CA GLY A 181 -10.33 -1.91 -8.11
C GLY A 181 -10.91 -2.86 -7.06
N GLY A 182 -11.93 -2.41 -6.29
CA GLY A 182 -12.37 -3.06 -5.06
C GLY A 182 -11.30 -2.97 -3.97
N ALA A 183 -11.68 -3.20 -2.71
CA ALA A 183 -10.72 -3.55 -1.67
C ALA A 183 -10.22 -4.98 -1.97
N GLY A 184 -9.39 -5.11 -3.00
CA GLY A 184 -8.82 -6.36 -3.47
C GLY A 184 -7.42 -6.57 -2.89
N GLY A 185 -7.05 -7.84 -2.75
CA GLY A 185 -5.73 -8.26 -2.28
C GLY A 185 -4.58 -7.68 -3.12
N PRO A 186 -3.34 -7.82 -2.63
CA PRO A 186 -2.18 -7.17 -3.24
C PRO A 186 -1.93 -7.67 -4.67
N ARG A 187 -1.64 -6.74 -5.58
CA ARG A 187 -1.36 -7.05 -6.99
C ARG A 187 0.10 -7.44 -7.19
N PRO A 188 0.44 -8.44 -8.02
CA PRO A 188 1.82 -8.82 -8.23
C PRO A 188 2.61 -7.70 -8.94
N MET A 189 3.86 -7.50 -8.55
CA MET A 189 4.83 -6.63 -9.19
C MET A 189 6.23 -7.23 -9.04
N GLN A 190 7.02 -7.17 -10.10
CA GLN A 190 8.41 -7.65 -10.08
C GLN A 190 9.38 -6.48 -9.93
N VAL A 191 10.41 -6.66 -9.11
CA VAL A 191 11.54 -5.74 -8.96
C VAL A 191 12.82 -6.50 -9.32
N THR A 192 13.34 -6.22 -10.52
CA THR A 192 14.53 -6.87 -11.05
C THR A 192 15.77 -6.02 -10.74
N ILE A 193 16.82 -6.64 -10.21
CA ILE A 193 18.06 -5.96 -9.83
C ILE A 193 19.18 -6.33 -10.80
N ALA A 194 19.71 -5.34 -11.52
CA ALA A 194 20.90 -5.45 -12.34
C ALA A 194 22.06 -4.73 -11.64
N ALA A 195 22.71 -5.43 -10.70
CA ALA A 195 23.85 -4.93 -9.94
C ALA A 195 24.95 -5.98 -9.87
N ALA A 196 26.18 -5.53 -9.67
CA ALA A 196 27.28 -6.43 -9.34
C ALA A 196 27.11 -7.00 -7.92
N THR A 197 27.80 -8.09 -7.64
CA THR A 197 28.05 -8.63 -6.31
C THR A 197 29.43 -8.19 -5.84
N ARG A 198 29.76 -8.44 -4.57
CA ARG A 198 31.11 -8.22 -4.05
C ARG A 198 32.22 -9.05 -4.75
N HIS A 199 31.84 -10.11 -5.49
CA HIS A 199 32.77 -11.08 -6.07
C HIS A 199 33.14 -10.79 -7.53
N ASP A 200 32.37 -9.94 -8.21
CA ASP A 200 32.51 -9.57 -9.63
C ASP A 200 32.63 -8.04 -9.79
N LEU A 201 33.16 -7.36 -8.77
CA LEU A 201 33.37 -5.91 -8.82
C LEU A 201 34.49 -5.52 -9.79
N PRO A 202 34.33 -4.38 -10.50
CA PRO A 202 35.43 -3.79 -11.26
C PRO A 202 36.62 -3.45 -10.38
N GLU A 203 37.82 -3.48 -10.94
CA GLU A 203 39.04 -3.16 -10.21
C GLU A 203 38.98 -1.75 -9.61
N GLY A 204 39.26 -1.65 -8.30
CA GLY A 204 39.25 -0.39 -7.56
C GLY A 204 37.87 0.06 -7.06
N ARG A 205 36.76 -0.63 -7.37
CA ARG A 205 35.44 -0.31 -6.81
C ARG A 205 35.36 -0.73 -5.35
N ASP A 206 34.87 0.16 -4.50
CA ASP A 206 34.63 -0.11 -3.09
C ASP A 206 33.54 -1.19 -2.89
N ALA A 207 33.85 -2.20 -2.09
CA ALA A 207 33.00 -3.35 -1.83
C ALA A 207 31.91 -3.07 -0.79
N ASP A 208 32.03 -2.01 0.02
CA ASP A 208 31.08 -1.70 1.10
C ASP A 208 29.65 -1.40 0.60
N TYR A 209 29.49 -1.11 -0.70
CA TYR A 209 28.21 -0.88 -1.35
C TYR A 209 27.52 -2.18 -1.85
N TYR A 210 28.18 -3.33 -1.73
CA TYR A 210 27.75 -4.58 -2.34
C TYR A 210 27.78 -5.74 -1.33
N GLY A 211 26.90 -6.71 -1.51
CA GLY A 211 26.89 -7.94 -0.72
C GLY A 211 27.16 -9.19 -1.58
N ASP A 212 26.83 -10.34 -1.03
CA ASP A 212 27.05 -11.63 -1.68
C ASP A 212 26.08 -11.83 -2.86
N ASN A 213 24.89 -11.22 -2.82
CA ASN A 213 23.89 -11.28 -3.88
C ASN A 213 23.63 -9.88 -4.49
N PRO A 214 23.15 -9.77 -5.75
CA PRO A 214 22.83 -8.48 -6.38
C PRO A 214 21.78 -7.66 -5.60
N GLN A 215 20.85 -8.31 -4.91
CA GLN A 215 19.84 -7.65 -4.06
C GLN A 215 20.40 -7.00 -2.79
N ASP A 216 21.61 -7.38 -2.38
CA ASP A 216 22.31 -6.79 -1.24
C ASP A 216 23.02 -5.47 -1.60
N TRP A 217 22.98 -5.09 -2.89
CA TRP A 217 23.48 -3.80 -3.37
C TRP A 217 22.78 -2.62 -2.68
N ASN A 218 23.61 -1.70 -2.19
CA ASN A 218 23.17 -0.50 -1.50
C ASN A 218 23.92 0.75 -2.01
N PRO A 219 23.41 1.41 -3.07
CA PRO A 219 24.06 2.60 -3.63
C PRO A 219 24.09 3.77 -2.65
N TYR A 220 23.17 3.84 -1.68
CA TYR A 220 23.05 4.96 -0.74
C TYR A 220 23.74 4.71 0.60
N HIS A 221 24.62 3.72 0.69
CA HIS A 221 25.51 3.56 1.85
C HIS A 221 26.47 4.77 1.98
N PRO A 222 26.79 5.26 3.20
CA PRO A 222 26.31 4.81 4.51
C PRO A 222 25.01 5.48 5.00
N ASP A 223 24.44 6.43 4.24
CA ASP A 223 23.22 7.16 4.63
C ASP A 223 21.99 6.25 4.79
N ALA A 224 21.97 5.15 4.04
CA ALA A 224 21.03 4.05 4.22
C ALA A 224 21.78 2.79 4.66
N ALA A 225 21.35 2.18 5.77
CA ALA A 225 21.88 0.90 6.24
C ALA A 225 21.24 -0.30 5.53
N ARG A 226 20.03 -0.13 4.98
CA ARG A 226 19.26 -1.22 4.34
C ARG A 226 19.52 -1.25 2.82
N PRO A 227 19.78 -2.43 2.22
CA PRO A 227 19.92 -2.56 0.78
C PRO A 227 18.71 -2.04 0.00
N LEU A 228 18.98 -1.50 -1.18
CA LEU A 228 17.97 -0.75 -1.93
C LEU A 228 16.82 -1.63 -2.41
N ALA A 229 17.09 -2.89 -2.79
CA ALA A 229 16.06 -3.82 -3.24
C ALA A 229 14.96 -4.00 -2.19
N TYR A 230 15.32 -4.10 -0.91
CA TYR A 230 14.37 -4.25 0.19
C TYR A 230 13.63 -2.94 0.53
N VAL A 231 14.25 -1.79 0.29
CA VAL A 231 13.55 -0.50 0.41
C VAL A 231 12.54 -0.33 -0.73
N ALA A 232 12.90 -0.71 -1.95
CA ALA A 232 11.99 -0.73 -3.09
C ALA A 232 10.81 -1.66 -2.85
N GLU A 233 11.04 -2.86 -2.29
CA GLU A 233 9.99 -3.78 -1.88
C GLU A 233 9.02 -3.16 -0.86
N ASP A 234 9.54 -2.52 0.19
CA ASP A 234 8.72 -1.87 1.23
C ASP A 234 7.84 -0.76 0.62
N LEU A 235 8.41 0.05 -0.29
CA LEU A 235 7.70 1.11 -1.02
C LEU A 235 6.62 0.54 -1.96
N VAL A 236 6.93 -0.49 -2.75
CA VAL A 236 5.98 -1.15 -3.65
C VAL A 236 4.82 -1.76 -2.84
N ARG A 237 5.13 -2.43 -1.73
CA ARG A 237 4.13 -2.99 -0.80
C ARG A 237 3.23 -1.90 -0.25
N SER A 238 3.76 -0.72 0.08
CA SER A 238 2.97 0.42 0.57
C SER A 238 1.87 0.91 -0.39
N LEU A 239 1.94 0.50 -1.66
CA LEU A 239 1.01 0.88 -2.74
C LEU A 239 0.02 -0.25 -3.12
N ASN A 240 -0.22 -1.19 -2.20
CA ASN A 240 -1.06 -2.37 -2.39
C ASN A 240 -0.58 -3.32 -3.52
N TYR A 241 0.73 -3.53 -3.60
CA TYR A 241 1.33 -4.56 -4.43
C TYR A 241 2.00 -5.65 -3.59
N GLN A 242 2.20 -6.81 -4.20
CA GLN A 242 3.06 -7.90 -3.75
C GLN A 242 4.31 -7.88 -4.63
N ALA A 243 5.40 -7.38 -4.06
CA ALA A 243 6.69 -7.32 -4.73
C ALA A 243 7.43 -8.67 -4.66
N THR A 244 7.99 -9.09 -5.79
CA THR A 244 8.97 -10.17 -5.88
C THR A 244 10.29 -9.60 -6.37
N ILE A 245 11.36 -9.81 -5.61
CA ILE A 245 12.71 -9.37 -5.97
C ILE A 245 13.39 -10.48 -6.78
N THR A 246 13.97 -10.15 -7.92
CA THR A 246 14.74 -11.07 -8.75
C THR A 246 16.08 -10.46 -9.16
N SER A 247 17.09 -11.31 -9.38
CA SER A 247 18.35 -10.91 -10.00
C SER A 247 18.22 -10.94 -11.53
N PHE A 248 18.70 -9.90 -12.20
CA PHE A 248 18.76 -9.88 -13.67
C PHE A 248 19.64 -11.01 -14.22
N ASP A 249 20.69 -11.38 -13.48
CA ASP A 249 21.65 -12.37 -13.94
C ASP A 249 21.10 -13.81 -13.86
N GLU A 250 20.18 -14.07 -12.93
CA GLU A 250 19.52 -15.36 -12.70
C GLU A 250 18.30 -15.59 -13.59
N GLU A 251 17.72 -14.53 -14.17
CA GLU A 251 16.65 -14.71 -15.14
C GLU A 251 17.20 -15.48 -16.35
N PRO A 252 16.65 -16.67 -16.67
CA PRO A 252 17.05 -17.36 -17.87
C PRO A 252 16.77 -16.41 -19.04
N SER A 253 17.77 -16.19 -19.88
CA SER A 253 17.64 -15.47 -21.14
C SER A 253 16.48 -16.11 -21.90
N HIS A 254 15.28 -15.53 -21.82
CA HIS A 254 14.10 -16.12 -22.43
C HIS A 254 14.36 -16.13 -23.94
N PRO A 255 14.48 -17.31 -24.57
CA PRO A 255 14.84 -17.37 -25.97
C PRO A 255 13.68 -16.76 -26.77
N GLY A 256 13.91 -15.56 -27.31
CA GLY A 256 13.17 -14.93 -28.40
C GLY A 256 11.72 -15.38 -28.56
N GLY A 257 10.85 -14.98 -27.64
CA GLY A 257 9.41 -15.14 -27.76
C GLY A 257 8.73 -13.91 -27.16
N LYS A 258 7.82 -13.28 -27.89
CA LYS A 258 6.95 -12.23 -27.35
C LYS A 258 5.98 -12.85 -26.32
N GLN A 259 6.49 -13.20 -25.15
CA GLN A 259 5.66 -13.70 -24.07
C GLN A 259 4.79 -12.53 -23.59
N PRO A 260 3.47 -12.74 -23.41
CA PRO A 260 2.61 -11.71 -22.88
C PRO A 260 3.12 -11.26 -21.52
N PRO A 261 2.97 -9.96 -21.17
CA PRO A 261 3.42 -9.46 -19.88
C PRO A 261 2.73 -10.24 -18.76
N THR A 262 3.52 -10.84 -17.88
CA THR A 262 3.00 -11.61 -16.73
C THR A 262 2.63 -10.68 -15.59
N THR A 263 3.51 -9.71 -15.29
CA THR A 263 3.34 -8.71 -14.22
C THR A 263 4.00 -7.38 -14.61
N PRO A 264 3.62 -6.25 -14.00
CA PRO A 264 4.39 -5.01 -14.13
C PRO A 264 5.76 -5.13 -13.47
N GLU A 265 6.78 -4.51 -14.06
CA GLU A 265 8.18 -4.70 -13.65
C GLU A 265 8.92 -3.37 -13.47
N ILE A 266 9.76 -3.31 -12.44
CA ILE A 266 10.72 -2.23 -12.19
C ILE A 266 12.12 -2.81 -12.30
N LEU A 267 12.95 -2.22 -13.15
CA LEU A 267 14.35 -2.60 -13.30
C LEU A 267 15.23 -1.57 -12.57
N LEU A 268 15.92 -1.99 -11.51
CA LEU A 268 16.93 -1.19 -10.83
C LEU A 268 18.31 -1.53 -11.41
N VAL A 269 19.00 -0.52 -11.95
CA VAL A 269 20.29 -0.71 -12.64
C VAL A 269 21.41 0.01 -11.89
N ASP A 270 22.44 -0.74 -11.49
CA ASP A 270 23.72 -0.18 -11.09
C ASP A 270 24.55 0.15 -12.33
N ARG A 271 25.09 1.37 -12.39
CA ARG A 271 25.95 1.78 -13.49
C ARG A 271 27.29 1.03 -13.48
N TRP A 272 27.81 0.67 -12.32
CA TRP A 272 29.08 -0.07 -12.22
C TRP A 272 28.96 -1.48 -12.78
N ALA A 273 27.77 -2.08 -12.72
CA ALA A 273 27.49 -3.38 -13.33
C ALA A 273 27.68 -3.36 -14.86
N LEU A 274 27.66 -2.19 -15.50
CA LEU A 274 27.95 -2.02 -16.92
C LEU A 274 29.44 -2.19 -17.25
N GLN A 275 30.35 -2.29 -16.26
CA GLN A 275 31.74 -2.59 -16.56
C GLN A 275 31.95 -4.01 -17.09
N ASP A 276 31.03 -4.92 -16.79
CA ASP A 276 30.96 -6.24 -17.42
C ASP A 276 30.34 -6.16 -18.83
N GLU A 277 31.11 -6.62 -19.82
CA GLU A 277 30.69 -6.65 -21.23
C GLU A 277 29.60 -7.70 -21.51
N ASP A 278 29.56 -8.83 -20.79
CA ASP A 278 28.50 -9.84 -20.95
C ASP A 278 27.16 -9.29 -20.45
N ARG A 279 27.17 -8.67 -19.26
CA ARG A 279 25.99 -7.99 -18.71
C ARG A 279 25.52 -6.86 -19.64
N CYS A 280 26.43 -6.08 -20.22
CA CYS A 280 26.07 -5.09 -21.24
C CYS A 280 25.36 -5.71 -22.44
N ARG A 281 25.84 -6.83 -22.98
CA ARG A 281 25.19 -7.51 -24.11
C ARG A 281 23.79 -7.99 -23.75
N ARG A 282 23.58 -8.55 -22.54
CA ARG A 282 22.28 -9.00 -22.05
C ARG A 282 21.30 -7.83 -21.84
N LEU A 283 21.76 -6.73 -21.22
CA LEU A 283 20.95 -5.53 -21.02
C LEU A 283 20.57 -4.85 -22.35
N ALA A 284 21.48 -4.84 -23.34
CA ALA A 284 21.18 -4.33 -24.67
C ALA A 284 20.14 -5.19 -25.40
N ALA A 285 20.21 -6.52 -25.28
CA ALA A 285 19.18 -7.42 -25.81
C ALA A 285 17.82 -7.16 -25.14
N PHE A 286 17.81 -6.98 -23.81
CA PHE A 286 16.61 -6.63 -23.06
C PHE A 286 16.01 -5.27 -23.47
N ASP A 287 16.85 -4.25 -23.69
CA ASP A 287 16.41 -2.93 -24.18
C ASP A 287 15.79 -3.04 -25.58
N ALA A 288 16.38 -3.85 -26.47
CA ALA A 288 15.91 -4.07 -27.84
C ALA A 288 14.53 -4.75 -27.92
N GLU A 289 14.16 -5.56 -26.92
CA GLU A 289 12.81 -6.12 -26.82
C GLU A 289 11.73 -5.04 -26.59
N ASN A 290 12.12 -3.86 -26.09
CA ASN A 290 11.28 -2.69 -25.88
C ASN A 290 9.98 -3.02 -25.12
N ARG A 291 10.10 -3.66 -23.95
CA ARG A 291 8.95 -4.02 -23.08
C ARG A 291 8.38 -2.76 -22.40
N PRO A 292 7.22 -2.20 -22.80
CA PRO A 292 6.78 -0.89 -22.30
C PRO A 292 6.32 -0.90 -20.83
N TRP A 293 5.97 -2.08 -20.31
CA TRP A 293 5.56 -2.32 -18.91
C TRP A 293 6.73 -2.46 -17.92
N VAL A 294 7.97 -2.46 -18.43
CA VAL A 294 9.17 -2.40 -17.59
C VAL A 294 9.64 -0.94 -17.52
N THR A 295 9.72 -0.40 -16.31
CA THR A 295 10.26 0.96 -16.08
C THR A 295 11.62 0.88 -15.38
N MET A 296 12.62 1.56 -15.94
CA MET A 296 13.99 1.56 -15.42
C MET A 296 14.19 2.70 -14.42
N VAL A 297 14.90 2.41 -13.33
CA VAL A 297 15.37 3.38 -12.34
C VAL A 297 16.86 3.15 -12.13
N VAL A 298 17.64 4.23 -12.14
CA VAL A 298 19.09 4.19 -11.99
C VAL A 298 19.47 4.94 -10.71
N PRO A 299 19.58 4.23 -9.58
CA PRO A 299 20.12 4.78 -8.35
C PRO A 299 21.54 5.30 -8.57
N TRP A 300 21.84 6.46 -8.00
CA TRP A 300 23.17 7.06 -8.08
C TRP A 300 23.42 7.89 -6.83
N ASN A 301 24.49 7.62 -6.10
CA ASN A 301 24.80 8.41 -4.92
C ASN A 301 25.73 9.56 -5.29
N ARG A 302 25.22 10.80 -5.16
CA ARG A 302 26.02 12.01 -5.43
C ARG A 302 27.20 12.18 -4.48
N ASP A 303 27.17 11.53 -3.31
CA ASP A 303 28.18 11.66 -2.28
C ASP A 303 29.28 10.59 -2.42
N ASP A 304 29.07 9.57 -3.26
CA ASP A 304 30.12 8.61 -3.64
C ASP A 304 31.15 9.28 -4.59
N HIS A 305 32.39 9.39 -4.12
CA HIS A 305 33.48 9.99 -4.88
C HIS A 305 33.87 9.18 -6.13
N GLN A 306 33.82 7.85 -6.07
CA GLN A 306 34.15 6.98 -7.20
C GLN A 306 33.08 7.13 -8.30
N SER A 307 31.80 7.07 -7.91
CA SER A 307 30.67 7.24 -8.84
C SER A 307 30.61 8.64 -9.46
N ARG A 308 31.03 9.69 -8.74
CA ARG A 308 31.17 11.04 -9.30
C ARG A 308 32.31 11.13 -10.31
N ALA A 309 33.47 10.57 -10.01
CA ALA A 309 34.63 10.61 -10.90
C ALA A 309 34.36 9.89 -12.23
N ALA A 310 33.61 8.78 -12.19
CA ALA A 310 33.26 7.99 -13.36
C ALA A 310 31.91 8.36 -14.00
N GLU A 311 31.24 9.44 -13.56
CA GLU A 311 29.85 9.74 -13.93
C GLU A 311 29.65 9.86 -15.45
N ALA A 312 30.51 10.62 -16.13
CA ALA A 312 30.39 10.84 -17.58
C ALA A 312 30.58 9.54 -18.37
N GLU A 313 31.57 8.71 -18.00
CA GLU A 313 31.85 7.44 -18.66
C GLU A 313 30.70 6.46 -18.47
N LEU A 314 30.28 6.25 -17.22
CA LEU A 314 29.22 5.33 -16.85
C LEU A 314 27.86 5.73 -17.45
N THR A 315 27.57 7.04 -17.50
CA THR A 315 26.34 7.55 -18.13
C THR A 315 26.37 7.32 -19.64
N ALA A 316 27.47 7.63 -20.33
CA ALA A 316 27.61 7.36 -21.76
C ALA A 316 27.51 5.85 -22.08
N LYS A 317 28.07 5.00 -21.22
CA LYS A 317 27.97 3.54 -21.34
C LYS A 317 26.52 3.08 -21.20
N LEU A 318 25.79 3.57 -20.21
CA LEU A 318 24.37 3.27 -20.02
C LEU A 318 23.52 3.73 -21.22
N GLU A 319 23.71 4.95 -21.70
CA GLU A 319 22.97 5.48 -22.85
C GLU A 319 23.21 4.69 -24.13
N ARG A 320 24.42 4.15 -24.31
CA ARG A 320 24.77 3.27 -25.42
C ARG A 320 24.16 1.88 -25.27
N THR A 321 24.13 1.34 -24.05
CA THR A 321 23.63 -0.02 -23.79
C THR A 321 22.10 -0.08 -23.78
N MET A 322 21.42 0.90 -23.18
CA MET A 322 19.95 0.90 -23.00
C MET A 322 19.28 2.20 -23.49
N PRO A 323 19.46 2.58 -24.78
CA PRO A 323 18.96 3.84 -25.32
C PRO A 323 17.43 3.96 -25.28
N THR A 324 16.70 2.85 -25.38
CA THR A 324 15.22 2.85 -25.41
C THR A 324 14.67 3.14 -24.02
N LYS A 325 15.14 2.44 -22.98
CA LYS A 325 14.77 2.67 -21.59
C LYS A 325 15.11 4.07 -21.11
N MET A 326 16.24 4.63 -21.55
CA MET A 326 16.63 6.02 -21.21
C MET A 326 15.64 7.08 -21.69
N ARG A 327 14.95 6.84 -22.82
CA ARG A 327 13.98 7.78 -23.40
C ARG A 327 12.52 7.41 -23.11
N GLN A 328 12.28 6.26 -22.49
CA GLN A 328 10.94 5.73 -22.28
C GLN A 328 10.15 6.50 -21.21
N GLY A 329 8.85 6.65 -21.45
CA GLY A 329 7.90 7.08 -20.43
C GLY A 329 7.83 8.59 -20.21
N ARG A 330 7.30 8.97 -19.04
CA ARG A 330 7.08 10.37 -18.66
C ARG A 330 8.38 11.05 -18.23
N ALA A 331 8.33 12.38 -18.05
CA ALA A 331 9.51 13.18 -17.69
C ALA A 331 10.23 12.67 -16.42
N TYR A 332 9.47 12.28 -15.39
CA TYR A 332 10.04 11.71 -14.16
C TYR A 332 10.62 10.31 -14.36
N CYS A 333 10.06 9.46 -15.22
CA CYS A 333 10.68 8.17 -15.57
C CYS A 333 12.05 8.39 -16.23
N ARG A 334 12.14 9.37 -17.14
CA ARG A 334 13.42 9.75 -17.75
C ARG A 334 14.39 10.34 -16.72
N ALA A 335 13.90 11.10 -15.74
CA ALA A 335 14.73 11.57 -14.63
C ALA A 335 15.25 10.41 -13.78
N ALA A 336 14.40 9.43 -13.46
CA ALA A 336 14.78 8.21 -12.73
C ALA A 336 15.85 7.40 -13.48
N ALA A 337 15.73 7.29 -14.81
CA ALA A 337 16.72 6.63 -15.66
C ALA A 337 18.05 7.41 -15.74
N LYS A 338 18.00 8.74 -15.66
CA LYS A 338 19.19 9.61 -15.65
C LYS A 338 19.96 9.62 -14.35
N GLY A 339 19.39 9.14 -13.25
CA GLY A 339 20.04 9.12 -11.94
C GLY A 339 19.13 9.60 -10.82
N VAL A 340 18.98 8.79 -9.79
CA VAL A 340 18.30 9.16 -8.55
C VAL A 340 19.34 9.42 -7.47
N PRO A 341 19.54 10.69 -7.03
CA PRO A 341 20.74 11.11 -6.31
C PRO A 341 20.82 10.69 -4.83
N SER A 342 19.70 10.28 -4.24
CA SER A 342 19.60 10.00 -2.80
C SER A 342 18.45 9.06 -2.47
N MET A 343 18.49 8.46 -1.28
CA MET A 343 17.40 7.64 -0.74
C MET A 343 16.07 8.42 -0.62
N GLU A 344 16.14 9.71 -0.32
CA GLU A 344 14.95 10.56 -0.26
C GLU A 344 14.32 10.74 -1.66
N ALA A 345 15.15 11.07 -2.66
CA ALA A 345 14.68 11.21 -4.04
C ALA A 345 14.11 9.88 -4.57
N PHE A 346 14.69 8.75 -4.16
CA PHE A 346 14.18 7.42 -4.49
C PHE A 346 12.78 7.17 -3.92
N GLY A 347 12.55 7.49 -2.65
CA GLY A 347 11.23 7.39 -2.03
C GLY A 347 10.16 8.27 -2.69
N GLN A 348 10.55 9.43 -3.22
CA GLN A 348 9.63 10.35 -3.92
C GLN A 348 9.28 9.89 -5.34
N ILE A 349 10.25 9.31 -6.07
CA ILE A 349 10.08 8.97 -7.49
C ILE A 349 9.50 7.57 -7.72
N LEU A 350 9.84 6.60 -6.87
CA LEU A 350 9.43 5.21 -7.05
C LEU A 350 7.91 5.01 -7.10
N PRO A 351 7.08 5.67 -6.28
CA PRO A 351 5.62 5.53 -6.37
C PRO A 351 5.06 5.94 -7.74
N GLN A 352 5.62 6.99 -8.34
CA GLN A 352 5.21 7.44 -9.67
C GLN A 352 5.67 6.45 -10.76
N VAL A 353 6.83 5.83 -10.57
CA VAL A 353 7.36 4.77 -11.45
C VAL A 353 6.49 3.51 -11.38
N VAL A 354 6.09 3.08 -10.18
CA VAL A 354 5.17 1.95 -9.94
C VAL A 354 3.86 2.15 -10.71
N GLU A 355 3.28 3.35 -10.61
CA GLU A 355 2.03 3.67 -11.30
C GLU A 355 2.19 3.60 -12.83
N VAL A 356 3.30 4.11 -13.37
CA VAL A 356 3.57 4.03 -14.81
C VAL A 356 3.75 2.59 -15.27
N ALA A 357 4.54 1.79 -14.55
CA ALA A 357 4.76 0.38 -14.88
C ALA A 357 3.42 -0.38 -14.90
N ALA A 358 2.57 -0.15 -13.89
CA ALA A 358 1.25 -0.76 -13.81
C ALA A 358 0.30 -0.29 -14.94
N GLN A 359 0.27 1.00 -15.25
CA GLN A 359 -0.56 1.53 -16.36
C GLN A 359 -0.11 1.02 -17.72
N GLN A 360 1.20 0.84 -17.93
CA GLN A 360 1.74 0.27 -19.16
C GLN A 360 1.42 -1.22 -19.23
N TYR A 361 1.59 -1.96 -18.12
CA TYR A 361 1.19 -3.36 -18.02
C TYR A 361 -0.28 -3.53 -18.41
N LEU A 362 -1.21 -2.79 -17.82
CA LEU A 362 -2.64 -2.90 -18.12
C LEU A 362 -2.99 -2.60 -19.58
N ARG A 363 -2.22 -1.72 -20.25
CA ARG A 363 -2.42 -1.39 -21.67
C ARG A 363 -1.92 -2.49 -22.62
N HIS A 364 -0.96 -3.29 -22.17
CA HIS A 364 -0.28 -4.29 -23.00
C HIS A 364 -0.59 -5.75 -22.60
N ALA A 365 -1.17 -5.95 -21.42
CA ALA A 365 -1.67 -7.24 -20.98
C ALA A 365 -2.84 -7.65 -21.86
N ALA A 366 -2.81 -8.89 -22.34
CA ALA A 366 -3.95 -9.50 -22.99
C ALA A 366 -5.09 -9.56 -21.98
N VAL A 367 -6.20 -8.86 -22.27
CA VAL A 367 -7.40 -8.88 -21.43
C VAL A 367 -7.93 -10.31 -21.43
N TYR A 368 -7.68 -11.05 -20.36
CA TYR A 368 -8.39 -12.29 -20.10
C TYR A 368 -9.79 -11.89 -19.63
N LEU A 369 -10.71 -11.72 -20.60
CA LEU A 369 -12.13 -11.80 -20.25
C LEU A 369 -12.32 -13.17 -19.60
N PRO A 370 -12.87 -13.26 -18.37
CA PRO A 370 -13.22 -14.56 -17.82
C PRO A 370 -14.10 -15.24 -18.86
N ALA A 371 -13.67 -16.41 -19.31
CA ALA A 371 -14.35 -17.17 -20.35
C ALA A 371 -15.83 -17.18 -20.01
N THR A 372 -16.63 -16.51 -20.82
CA THR A 372 -18.05 -16.80 -20.91
C THR A 372 -18.12 -18.24 -21.39
N GLY A 373 -18.16 -19.16 -20.42
CA GLY A 373 -18.46 -20.56 -20.65
C GLY A 373 -19.74 -20.60 -21.49
N GLY A 374 -19.63 -21.20 -22.66
CA GLY A 374 -20.71 -21.22 -23.63
C GLY A 374 -21.96 -21.89 -23.07
N GLY A 375 -23.11 -21.36 -23.49
CA GLY A 375 -24.35 -22.12 -23.68
C GLY A 375 -25.08 -22.56 -22.43
N GLY A 376 -25.97 -21.70 -21.90
CA GLY A 376 -27.02 -22.09 -20.98
C GLY A 376 -27.78 -20.89 -20.46
N HIS A 377 -28.93 -20.61 -21.06
CA HIS A 377 -29.99 -19.66 -20.67
C HIS A 377 -29.65 -18.53 -19.69
N SER A 378 -29.74 -17.30 -20.18
CA SER A 378 -29.94 -16.10 -19.37
C SER A 378 -31.29 -16.15 -18.67
N GLU A 379 -31.38 -16.85 -17.54
CA GLU A 379 -32.44 -16.56 -16.58
C GLU A 379 -32.13 -15.23 -15.90
N ARG A 380 -32.94 -14.22 -16.24
CA ARG A 380 -33.02 -12.96 -15.50
C ARG A 380 -33.13 -13.28 -14.01
N THR A 381 -32.16 -12.82 -13.23
CA THR A 381 -32.19 -12.85 -11.77
C THR A 381 -33.46 -12.14 -11.28
N ARG A 382 -34.48 -12.91 -10.89
CA ARG A 382 -35.62 -12.38 -10.14
C ARG A 382 -35.17 -12.22 -8.68
N LEU A 383 -35.39 -11.04 -8.12
CA LEU A 383 -35.31 -10.80 -6.69
C LEU A 383 -36.30 -11.74 -5.97
N MET A 384 -35.81 -12.61 -5.10
CA MET A 384 -36.61 -13.28 -4.08
C MET A 384 -36.08 -12.84 -2.72
N GLY A 385 -36.88 -12.03 -2.03
CA GLY A 385 -36.64 -11.66 -0.63
C GLY A 385 -37.03 -12.82 0.31
N PRO A 386 -36.53 -12.82 1.56
CA PRO A 386 -36.80 -13.90 2.50
C PRO A 386 -38.18 -13.66 3.13
N MET A 387 -38.97 -14.72 3.33
CA MET A 387 -39.73 -14.95 4.57
C MET A 387 -40.48 -16.30 4.53
N ALA A 388 -40.31 -17.02 5.63
CA ALA A 388 -41.20 -18.00 6.26
C ALA A 388 -41.55 -19.31 5.51
N GLN A 389 -40.84 -20.37 5.88
CA GLN A 389 -41.36 -21.73 5.88
C GLN A 389 -42.60 -21.79 6.78
N THR A 390 -43.75 -22.17 6.23
CA THR A 390 -44.85 -22.74 7.00
C THR A 390 -45.31 -24.00 6.28
N GLN A 391 -45.24 -25.13 6.98
CA GLN A 391 -45.72 -26.44 6.51
C GLN A 391 -47.22 -26.34 6.23
N TYR A 392 -47.62 -26.75 5.02
CA TYR A 392 -49.03 -26.90 4.66
C TYR A 392 -49.33 -28.38 4.42
N ILE A 393 -50.24 -28.92 5.23
CA ILE A 393 -50.87 -30.24 5.10
C ILE A 393 -52.11 -30.03 4.20
N PRO A 394 -52.32 -30.83 3.14
CA PRO A 394 -53.47 -30.64 2.28
C PRO A 394 -54.70 -31.35 2.86
N GLU A 395 -55.71 -30.61 3.29
CA GLU A 395 -57.07 -31.12 3.43
C GLU A 395 -57.91 -30.75 2.19
N THR A 396 -58.65 -31.77 1.75
CA THR A 396 -59.62 -31.82 0.65
C THR A 396 -61.01 -31.36 1.09
N HIS A 397 -61.85 -30.98 0.12
CA HIS A 397 -63.29 -30.58 0.18
C HIS A 397 -63.54 -29.09 0.51
N ASP A 398 -64.49 -28.38 -0.09
CA ASP A 398 -65.56 -28.67 -1.05
C ASP A 398 -66.05 -27.35 -1.68
N ALA A 399 -66.83 -27.47 -2.76
CA ALA A 399 -67.43 -26.37 -3.52
C ALA A 399 -68.67 -25.74 -2.85
N ALA A 400 -68.87 -24.43 -3.04
CA ALA A 400 -70.17 -23.72 -3.02
C ALA A 400 -69.93 -22.22 -3.29
N THR A 401 -70.27 -21.71 -4.48
CA THR A 401 -71.51 -20.99 -4.86
C THR A 401 -71.65 -19.59 -4.26
N ASP A 402 -71.52 -18.59 -5.14
CA ASP A 402 -72.04 -17.23 -5.02
C ASP A 402 -73.56 -17.23 -4.76
N ALA A 403 -74.03 -16.37 -3.84
CA ALA A 403 -75.21 -15.51 -4.01
C ALA A 403 -75.54 -14.70 -2.74
N GLU A 404 -75.79 -13.41 -2.98
CA GLU A 404 -76.86 -12.56 -2.41
C GLU A 404 -76.89 -12.21 -0.91
N ASP A 405 -76.51 -10.95 -0.65
CA ASP A 405 -77.38 -9.83 -0.21
C ASP A 405 -78.70 -10.15 0.51
N THR A 406 -78.84 -9.63 1.74
CA THR A 406 -80.06 -9.13 2.41
C THR A 406 -79.67 -8.78 3.87
N ASP A 407 -79.77 -7.53 4.28
CA ASP A 407 -80.95 -6.76 4.69
C ASP A 407 -81.31 -6.96 6.18
N ASP A 408 -81.63 -5.82 6.77
CA ASP A 408 -81.89 -5.49 8.15
C ASP A 408 -82.99 -6.34 8.81
N GLY A 409 -82.89 -6.52 10.13
CA GLY A 409 -83.99 -7.13 10.89
C GLY A 409 -83.74 -7.32 12.38
N GLN A 410 -84.03 -6.27 13.14
CA GLN A 410 -84.22 -6.22 14.59
C GLN A 410 -84.88 -7.47 15.21
N SER A 411 -84.37 -7.93 16.36
CA SER A 411 -84.98 -7.82 17.71
C SER A 411 -84.27 -8.70 18.73
#